data_AF-A0A3N6F8J1-F1
#
_entry.id   AF-A0A3N6F8J1-F1
#
_cell.length_a   1.000
_cell.length_b   1.000
_cell.length_c   1.000
_cell.angle_alpha   90.00
_cell.angle_beta   90.00
_cell.angle_gamma   90.00
#
_symmetry.space_group_name_H-M   'P 1'
#
loop_
_entity.id
_entity.type
_entity.pdbx_description
1 polymer ?
#
loop_
_entity_poly.entity_id
_entity_poly.type
_entity_poly.pdbx_seq_one_letter_code
_entity_poly.pdbx_strand_id
1 'polypeptide(L)'
;MVVSMRLSTLILPIHRWSEGRKVWQRAEELGFHAAYTYDHLAWRTFRDGPWFGAVPTLTAAAAATDRLRLGTLVTSVKPFSPITV
;
A
#
# COMPACT_ATOMS: atom_id res chain seq x y z
N MET A 1 -13.16 -24.72 17.69
CA MET A 1 -13.31 -23.43 16.96
C MET A 1 -12.30 -23.42 15.83
N VAL A 2 -12.74 -23.31 14.57
CA VAL A 2 -11.81 -23.11 13.45
C VAL A 2 -11.55 -21.61 13.36
N VAL A 3 -10.32 -21.17 13.61
CA VAL A 3 -9.95 -19.78 13.36
C VAL A 3 -9.82 -19.61 11.85
N SER A 4 -10.67 -18.77 11.25
CA SER A 4 -10.55 -18.44 9.83
C SER A 4 -9.30 -17.59 9.60
N MET A 5 -8.41 -18.04 8.72
CA MET A 5 -7.18 -17.33 8.38
C MET A 5 -7.47 -16.21 7.36
N ARG A 6 -6.85 -15.05 7.56
CA ARG A 6 -6.94 -13.91 6.66
C ARG A 6 -5.58 -13.64 6.04
N LEU A 7 -5.51 -13.73 4.71
CA LEU A 7 -4.31 -13.43 3.96
C LEU A 7 -4.35 -11.97 3.47
N SER A 8 -3.25 -11.25 3.64
CA SER A 8 -3.09 -9.87 3.16
C SER A 8 -1.81 -9.75 2.33
N THR A 9 -1.68 -8.68 1.55
CA THR A 9 -0.52 -8.46 0.67
C THR A 9 0.13 -7.09 0.89
N LEU A 10 1.40 -6.96 0.49
CA LEU A 10 2.12 -5.70 0.42
C LEU A 10 2.46 -5.40 -1.04
N ILE A 11 2.05 -4.23 -1.50
CA ILE A 11 2.28 -3.73 -2.86
C ILE A 11 3.26 -2.56 -2.76
N LEU A 12 4.38 -2.65 -3.47
CA LEU A 12 5.40 -1.61 -3.45
C LEU A 12 4.93 -0.37 -4.23
N PRO A 13 5.24 0.85 -3.75
CA PRO A 13 4.86 2.09 -4.42
C PRO A 13 5.84 2.44 -5.56
N ILE A 14 6.10 1.47 -6.45
CA ILE A 14 7.10 1.57 -7.52
C ILE A 14 6.46 1.61 -8.92
N HIS A 15 5.15 1.44 -9.02
CA HIS A 15 4.45 1.41 -10.30
C HIS A 15 3.81 2.76 -10.60
N ARG A 16 4.07 3.29 -11.81
CA ARG A 16 3.25 4.40 -12.33
C ARG A 16 1.78 3.99 -12.34
N TRP A 17 0.88 4.94 -12.13
CA TRP A 17 -0.52 4.64 -11.85
C TRP A 17 -1.23 3.78 -12.92
N SER A 18 -0.86 3.93 -14.20
CA SER A 18 -1.40 3.10 -15.29
C SER A 18 -1.23 1.60 -15.07
N GLU A 19 -0.12 1.20 -14.45
CA GLU A 19 0.15 -0.19 -14.07
C GLU A 19 -0.27 -0.48 -12.62
N GLY A 20 0.00 0.47 -11.71
CA GLY A 20 -0.36 0.33 -10.30
C GLY A 20 -1.83 0.02 -10.09
N ARG A 21 -2.74 0.70 -10.81
CA ARG A 21 -4.18 0.46 -10.74
C ARG A 21 -4.53 -1.02 -10.93
N LYS A 22 -3.93 -1.68 -11.93
CA LYS A 22 -4.18 -3.09 -12.23
C LYS A 22 -3.71 -3.99 -11.09
N VAL A 23 -2.58 -3.67 -10.46
CA VAL A 23 -2.04 -4.44 -9.32
C VAL A 23 -2.97 -4.35 -8.10
N TRP A 24 -3.46 -3.15 -7.77
CA TRP A 24 -4.37 -2.94 -6.65
C TRP A 24 -5.73 -3.62 -6.88
N GLN A 25 -6.31 -3.47 -8.08
CA GLN A 25 -7.55 -4.16 -8.46
C GLN A 25 -7.37 -5.67 -8.43
N ARG A 26 -6.22 -6.18 -8.90
CA ARG A 26 -5.93 -7.61 -8.86
C ARG A 26 -5.85 -8.15 -7.44
N ALA A 27 -5.32 -7.38 -6.49
CA ALA A 27 -5.30 -7.78 -5.08
C ALA A 27 -6.72 -7.93 -4.50
N GLU A 28 -7.65 -7.06 -4.89
CA GLU A 28 -9.06 -7.18 -4.52
C GLU A 28 -9.71 -8.42 -5.18
N GLU A 29 -9.52 -8.62 -6.48
CA GLU A 29 -10.06 -9.77 -7.22
C GLU A 29 -9.58 -11.12 -6.66
N LEU A 30 -8.33 -11.17 -6.18
CA LEU A 30 -7.74 -12.35 -5.56
C LEU A 30 -8.28 -12.61 -4.14
N GLY A 31 -9.08 -11.70 -3.58
CA GLY A 31 -9.73 -11.87 -2.28
C GLY A 31 -8.80 -11.63 -1.09
N PHE A 32 -7.73 -10.85 -1.26
CA PHE A 32 -6.91 -10.46 -0.12
C PHE A 32 -7.74 -9.67 0.89
N HIS A 33 -7.51 -9.94 2.17
CA HIS A 33 -8.21 -9.28 3.27
C HIS A 33 -7.87 -7.79 3.36
N ALA A 34 -6.60 -7.47 3.15
CA ALA A 34 -6.06 -6.12 3.10
C ALA A 34 -4.84 -6.05 2.17
N ALA A 35 -4.56 -4.85 1.68
CA ALA A 35 -3.33 -4.54 0.96
C ALA A 35 -2.63 -3.33 1.60
N TYR A 36 -1.31 -3.41 1.67
CA TYR A 36 -0.47 -2.40 2.32
C TYR A 36 0.56 -1.83 1.36
N THR A 37 1.06 -0.63 1.65
CA THR A 37 2.28 -0.07 1.04
C THR A 37 3.23 0.45 2.11
N TYR A 38 4.50 0.65 1.77
CA TYR A 38 5.47 1.27 2.66
C TYR A 38 5.31 2.79 2.69
N ASP A 39 5.43 3.38 3.87
CA ASP A 39 5.52 4.83 4.09
C ASP A 39 6.97 5.30 4.24
N HIS A 40 7.89 4.63 3.54
CA HIS A 40 9.28 5.08 3.48
C HIS A 40 9.41 6.17 2.42
N LEU A 41 10.39 7.06 2.57
CA LEU A 41 10.69 8.09 1.56
C LEU A 41 11.48 7.52 0.38
N ALA A 42 12.24 6.43 0.60
CA ALA A 42 13.03 5.76 -0.42
C ALA A 42 13.43 4.35 0.04
N TRP A 43 13.83 3.53 -0.91
CA TRP A 43 14.43 2.22 -0.67
C TRP A 43 15.63 2.03 -1.60
N ARG A 44 16.79 1.61 -1.06
CA ARG A 44 18.08 1.64 -1.78
C ARG A 44 18.03 0.90 -3.12
N THR A 45 17.35 -0.26 -3.16
CA THR A 45 17.19 -1.07 -4.38
C THR A 45 16.45 -0.34 -5.50
N PHE A 46 15.63 0.66 -5.18
CA PHE A 46 14.81 1.42 -6.12
C PHE A 46 15.28 2.87 -6.28
N ARG A 47 16.53 3.19 -5.93
CA ARG A 47 17.06 4.57 -5.93
C ARG A 47 16.97 5.27 -7.28
N ASP A 48 17.11 4.51 -8.37
CA ASP A 48 17.09 5.02 -9.75
C ASP A 48 15.71 4.85 -10.40
N GLY A 49 14.71 4.43 -9.62
CA GLY A 49 13.33 4.20 -10.05
C GLY A 49 12.33 5.06 -9.27
N PRO A 50 11.06 5.04 -9.67
CA PRO A 50 10.01 5.72 -8.94
C PRO A 50 9.81 5.11 -7.56
N TRP A 51 9.61 5.98 -6.57
CA TRP A 51 9.14 5.63 -5.23
C TRP A 51 8.06 6.63 -4.83
N PHE A 52 6.80 6.22 -4.89
CA PHE A 52 5.66 7.09 -4.63
C PHE A 52 5.33 7.16 -3.13
N GLY A 53 4.85 8.30 -2.66
CA GLY A 53 4.43 8.45 -1.26
C GLY A 53 3.26 7.54 -0.91
N ALA A 54 3.20 7.05 0.34
CA ALA A 54 2.15 6.14 0.77
C ALA A 54 0.75 6.74 0.68
N VAL A 55 0.55 7.97 1.20
CA VAL A 55 -0.75 8.64 1.19
C VAL A 55 -1.33 8.76 -0.23
N PRO A 56 -0.65 9.36 -1.23
CA PRO A 56 -1.21 9.45 -2.59
C PRO A 56 -1.40 8.07 -3.23
N THR A 57 -0.54 7.09 -2.93
CA THR A 57 -0.69 5.71 -3.43
C THR A 57 -1.96 5.06 -2.88
N LEU A 58 -2.20 5.18 -1.57
CA LEU A 58 -3.39 4.62 -0.90
C LEU A 58 -4.67 5.36 -1.29
N THR A 59 -4.61 6.68 -1.49
CA THR A 59 -5.74 7.45 -2.02
C THR A 59 -6.13 6.98 -3.43
N ALA A 60 -5.14 6.76 -4.31
CA ALA A 60 -5.40 6.24 -5.65
C ALA A 60 -5.97 4.82 -5.61
N ALA A 61 -5.41 3.94 -4.75
CA ALA A 61 -5.93 2.60 -4.53
C ALA A 61 -7.38 2.61 -4.02
N ALA A 62 -7.70 3.47 -3.05
CA ALA A 62 -9.05 3.63 -2.50
C ALA A 62 -10.07 4.04 -3.57
N ALA A 63 -9.64 4.85 -4.56
CA ALA A 63 -10.49 5.22 -5.69
C ALA A 63 -10.66 4.11 -6.75
N ALA A 64 -9.85 3.05 -6.69
CA ALA A 64 -9.81 1.98 -7.70
C ALA A 64 -10.37 0.63 -7.22
N THR A 65 -10.63 0.48 -5.92
CA THR A 65 -11.12 -0.75 -5.26
C THR A 65 -12.30 -0.45 -4.36
N ASP A 66 -13.23 -1.39 -4.21
CA ASP A 66 -14.50 -1.15 -3.49
C ASP A 66 -14.54 -1.70 -2.05
N ARG A 67 -13.78 -2.76 -1.77
CA ARG A 67 -13.86 -3.58 -0.55
C ARG A 67 -12.51 -3.84 0.10
N LEU A 68 -11.42 -3.74 -0.67
CA LEU A 68 -10.07 -3.98 -0.19
C LEU A 68 -9.71 -3.01 0.94
N ARG A 69 -9.29 -3.54 2.09
CA ARG A 69 -8.80 -2.72 3.20
C ARG A 69 -7.40 -2.22 2.88
N LEU A 70 -7.16 -0.94 3.11
CA LEU A 70 -5.93 -0.28 2.72
C LEU A 70 -5.19 0.25 3.95
N GLY A 71 -3.86 0.23 3.91
CA GLY A 71 -3.05 0.80 4.97
C GLY A 71 -1.56 0.87 4.66
N THR A 72 -0.80 1.38 5.61
CA THR A 72 0.66 1.39 5.59
C THR A 72 1.20 0.17 6.34
N LEU A 73 2.35 -0.35 5.92
CA LEU A 73 3.08 -1.37 6.67
C LEU A 73 4.58 -1.14 6.45
N VAL A 74 5.28 -0.35 7.24
CA VAL A 74 4.86 0.38 8.46
C VAL A 74 4.66 1.87 8.19
N THR A 75 3.81 2.53 8.97
CA THR A 75 3.78 4.00 9.05
C THR A 75 5.10 4.50 9.61
N SER A 76 5.75 5.43 8.91
CA SER A 76 6.97 6.04 9.44
C SER A 76 6.58 7.16 10.40
N VAL A 77 6.67 6.90 11.71
CA VAL A 77 6.51 7.95 12.72
C VAL A 77 7.87 8.50 13.08
N LYS A 78 8.13 9.78 12.75
CA LYS A 78 9.36 10.45 13.19
C LYS A 78 9.18 10.89 14.66
N PRO A 79 10.13 10.59 15.57
CA PRO A 79 10.10 11.14 16.92
C PRO A 79 9.98 12.66 16.87
N PHE A 80 9.04 13.22 17.62
CA PHE A 80 8.73 14.67 17.68
C PHE A 80 8.13 15.30 16.41
N SER A 81 7.59 14.51 15.48
CA SER A 81 6.75 15.05 14.41
C SER A 81 5.41 15.53 14.98
N PRO A 82 4.97 16.78 14.71
CA PRO A 82 3.61 17.23 14.99
C PRO A 82 2.59 16.66 13.99
N ILE A 83 3.08 16.05 12.90
CA ILE A 83 2.24 15.31 11.95
C ILE A 83 2.09 13.89 12.47
N THR A 84 0.98 13.67 13.15
CA THR A 84 0.35 12.36 13.33
C THR A 84 -0.52 12.13 12.08
N VAL A 85 -0.33 11.02 11.38
CA VAL A 85 -1.37 10.50 10.48
C VAL A 85 -2.43 9.77 11.29
#